data_AF-A0A965IAE6-F1
#
_entry.id   AF-A0A965IAE6-F1
#
_cell.length_a   1.000
_cell.length_b   1.000
_cell.length_c   1.000
_cell.angle_alpha   90.00
_cell.angle_beta   90.00
_cell.angle_gamma   90.00
#
_symmetry.space_group_name_H-M   'P 1'
#
loop_
_entity.id
_entity.type
_entity.pdbx_description
1 polymer ?
#
loop_
_entity_poly.entity_id
_entity_poly.type
_entity_poly.pdbx_seq_one_letter_code
_entity_poly.pdbx_strand_id
1 'polypeptide(L)'
;MLNDQQGTQIMAPIFSDFLDEPGMPKIINMFLDEIPKRIAALELFFNEDNKDEFCKMIHQLKGAGGGYGFPMITRMASGIEKKFRVPKKEWKHEVQKNLEDFISTLHRIHAGKDISEDT
;
A
#
# COMPACT_ATOMS: atom_id res chain seq x y z
N MET A 1 -16.73 27.61 -8.55
CA MET A 1 -16.67 26.28 -7.89
C MET A 1 -15.74 25.42 -8.71
N LEU A 2 -14.90 24.63 -8.03
CA LEU A 2 -13.92 23.66 -8.55
C LEU A 2 -12.60 24.27 -9.06
N ASN A 3 -11.63 24.39 -8.16
CA ASN A 3 -10.22 24.43 -8.53
C ASN A 3 -9.45 23.50 -7.58
N ASP A 4 -9.71 22.19 -7.72
CA ASP A 4 -8.94 21.13 -7.07
C ASP A 4 -7.58 21.04 -7.78
N GLN A 5 -6.67 21.93 -7.39
CA GLN A 5 -5.26 21.84 -7.74
C GLN A 5 -4.59 20.86 -6.76
N GLN A 6 -4.90 19.57 -6.86
CA GLN A 6 -4.02 18.55 -6.30
C GLN A 6 -3.02 18.18 -7.39
N GLY A 7 -1.91 18.93 -7.42
CA GLY A 7 -0.75 18.56 -8.20
C GLY A 7 -0.25 17.21 -7.71
N THR A 8 -0.60 16.14 -8.44
CA THR A 8 0.03 14.84 -8.28
C THR A 8 1.52 15.03 -8.56
N GLN A 9 2.33 15.13 -7.50
CA GLN A 9 3.76 14.90 -7.59
C GLN A 9 3.94 13.56 -8.31
N ILE A 10 4.39 13.60 -9.56
CA ILE A 10 4.61 12.41 -10.41
C ILE A 10 5.81 11.66 -9.83
N MET A 11 5.59 10.95 -8.72
CA MET A 11 6.57 10.04 -8.16
C MET A 11 6.63 8.80 -9.05
N ALA A 12 7.84 8.33 -9.35
CA ALA A 12 8.05 7.22 -10.26
C ALA A 12 7.17 5.99 -9.89
N PRO A 13 6.50 5.37 -10.88
CA PRO A 13 5.71 4.16 -10.64
C PRO A 13 6.60 3.02 -10.18
N ILE A 14 6.00 2.12 -9.42
CA ILE A 14 6.63 0.96 -8.81
C ILE A 14 6.05 -0.27 -9.48
N PHE A 15 6.94 -1.06 -10.06
CA PHE A 15 6.59 -2.29 -10.74
C PHE A 15 6.95 -3.50 -9.88
N SER A 16 6.27 -4.60 -10.11
CA SER A 16 6.60 -5.87 -9.49
C SER A 16 7.85 -6.48 -10.13
N ASP A 17 8.70 -7.10 -9.31
CA ASP A 17 9.85 -7.89 -9.76
C ASP A 17 9.44 -9.16 -10.54
N PHE A 18 8.16 -9.55 -10.48
CA PHE A 18 7.63 -10.74 -11.14
C PHE A 18 6.83 -10.42 -12.42
N LEU A 19 6.86 -9.18 -12.93
CA LEU A 19 6.12 -8.84 -14.16
C LEU A 19 6.57 -9.62 -15.40
N ASP A 20 7.84 -10.02 -15.46
CA ASP A 20 8.38 -10.77 -16.58
C ASP A 20 8.12 -12.29 -16.45
N GLU A 21 7.58 -12.75 -15.32
CA GLU A 21 7.29 -14.16 -15.07
C GLU A 21 5.97 -14.60 -15.73
N PRO A 22 5.94 -15.74 -16.45
CA PRO A 22 4.76 -16.18 -17.15
C PRO A 22 3.58 -16.43 -16.20
N GLY A 23 2.45 -15.78 -16.49
CA GLY A 23 1.21 -15.89 -15.69
C GLY A 23 1.13 -14.94 -14.49
N MET A 24 2.25 -14.37 -14.04
CA MET A 24 2.26 -13.40 -12.93
C MET A 24 1.58 -12.06 -13.26
N PRO A 25 1.70 -11.46 -14.45
CA PRO A 25 1.01 -10.21 -14.77
C PRO A 25 -0.48 -10.22 -14.51
N LYS A 26 -1.17 -11.34 -14.81
CA LYS A 26 -2.60 -11.47 -14.54
C LYS A 26 -2.90 -11.48 -13.04
N ILE A 27 -2.10 -12.20 -12.26
CA ILE A 27 -2.25 -12.30 -10.81
C ILE A 27 -1.94 -10.95 -10.16
N ILE A 28 -0.91 -10.24 -10.63
CA ILE A 28 -0.53 -8.91 -10.15
C ILE A 28 -1.65 -7.91 -10.45
N ASN A 29 -2.23 -7.92 -11.65
CA ASN A 29 -3.40 -7.08 -11.96
C ASN A 29 -4.56 -7.31 -10.98
N MET A 30 -4.92 -8.58 -10.71
CA MET A 30 -5.97 -8.91 -9.74
C MET A 30 -5.65 -8.39 -8.34
N PHE A 31 -4.39 -8.43 -7.92
CA PHE A 31 -3.96 -7.85 -6.65
C PHE A 31 -4.11 -6.32 -6.65
N LEU A 32 -3.73 -5.64 -7.73
CA LEU A 32 -3.86 -4.19 -7.87
C LEU A 32 -5.32 -3.73 -7.83
N ASP A 33 -6.25 -4.49 -8.42
CA ASP A 33 -7.68 -4.19 -8.35
C ASP A 33 -8.21 -4.16 -6.90
N GLU A 34 -7.58 -4.91 -5.99
CA GLU A 34 -7.95 -4.92 -4.58
C GLU A 34 -7.31 -3.79 -3.76
N ILE A 35 -6.26 -3.14 -4.26
CA ILE A 35 -5.48 -2.14 -3.52
C ILE A 35 -6.34 -0.95 -3.07
N PRO A 36 -7.18 -0.32 -3.92
CA PRO A 36 -8.02 0.80 -3.48
C PRO A 36 -8.92 0.42 -2.29
N LYS A 37 -9.49 -0.78 -2.32
CA LYS A 37 -10.32 -1.29 -1.23
C LYS A 37 -9.51 -1.52 0.05
N ARG A 38 -8.29 -2.02 -0.06
CA ARG A 38 -7.38 -2.25 1.08
C ARG A 38 -6.91 -0.93 1.70
N ILE A 39 -6.65 0.10 0.90
CA ILE A 39 -6.31 1.45 1.38
C ILE A 39 -7.49 2.03 2.16
N ALA A 40 -8.69 2.01 1.59
CA ALA A 40 -9.89 2.52 2.26
C ALA A 40 -10.15 1.80 3.60
N ALA A 41 -9.94 0.47 3.65
CA ALA A 41 -10.05 -0.29 4.90
C ALA A 41 -8.97 0.09 5.93
N LEU A 42 -7.71 0.28 5.51
CA LEU A 42 -6.64 0.74 6.41
C LEU A 42 -6.96 2.10 7.04
N GLU A 43 -7.42 3.06 6.22
CA GLU A 43 -7.80 4.38 6.69
C GLU A 43 -8.99 4.31 7.64
N LEU A 44 -10.00 3.49 7.32
CA LEU A 44 -11.14 3.24 8.20
C LEU A 44 -10.68 2.71 9.57
N PHE A 45 -9.90 1.63 9.60
CA PHE A 45 -9.42 1.04 10.85
C PHE A 45 -8.54 2.00 11.66
N PHE A 46 -7.74 2.82 10.97
CA PHE A 46 -6.95 3.87 11.61
C PHE A 46 -7.84 4.95 12.23
N ASN A 47 -8.86 5.41 11.52
CA ASN A 47 -9.80 6.43 12.01
C ASN A 47 -10.64 5.92 13.18
N GLU A 48 -11.13 4.68 13.12
CA GLU A 48 -11.94 4.05 14.16
C GLU A 48 -11.14 3.60 15.40
N ASP A 49 -9.81 3.80 15.41
CA ASP A 49 -8.92 3.27 16.46
C ASP A 49 -8.96 1.74 16.58
N ASN A 50 -9.36 1.05 15.51
CA ASN A 50 -9.44 -0.40 15.45
C ASN A 50 -8.05 -1.01 15.17
N LYS A 51 -7.21 -0.97 16.21
CA LYS A 51 -5.83 -1.43 16.17
C LYS A 51 -5.68 -2.87 15.71
N ASP A 52 -6.58 -3.77 16.12
CA ASP A 52 -6.47 -5.19 15.82
C ASP A 52 -6.68 -5.44 14.32
N GLU A 53 -7.73 -4.87 13.73
CA GLU A 53 -7.98 -4.99 12.28
C GLU A 53 -6.92 -4.25 11.46
N PHE A 54 -6.44 -3.10 11.92
CA PHE A 54 -5.31 -2.40 11.32
C PHE A 54 -4.06 -3.29 11.26
N CYS A 55 -3.67 -3.90 12.38
CA CYS A 55 -2.52 -4.80 12.46
C CYS A 55 -2.67 -6.00 11.50
N LYS A 56 -3.86 -6.61 11.46
CA LYS A 56 -4.16 -7.73 10.56
C LYS A 56 -4.02 -7.33 9.09
N MET A 57 -4.56 -6.18 8.71
CA MET A 57 -4.46 -5.69 7.33
C MET A 57 -3.00 -5.40 6.93
N ILE A 58 -2.23 -4.77 7.82
CA ILE A 58 -0.78 -4.55 7.60
C ILE A 58 -0.04 -5.89 7.43
N HIS A 59 -0.36 -6.89 8.25
CA HIS A 59 0.23 -8.24 8.14
C HIS A 59 -0.11 -8.90 6.80
N GLN A 60 -1.37 -8.81 6.36
CA GLN A 60 -1.80 -9.35 5.06
C GLN A 60 -1.10 -8.66 3.90
N LEU A 61 -0.99 -7.33 3.92
CA LEU A 61 -0.29 -6.56 2.89
C LEU A 61 1.21 -6.85 2.85
N LYS A 62 1.82 -7.14 4.00
CA LYS A 62 3.21 -7.62 4.05
C LYS A 62 3.38 -8.95 3.32
N GLY A 63 2.49 -9.92 3.57
CA GLY A 63 2.53 -11.22 2.90
C GLY A 63 2.30 -11.09 1.39
N ALA A 64 1.30 -10.29 1.00
CA ALA A 64 0.99 -10.00 -0.39
C ALA A 64 2.15 -9.32 -1.12
N GLY A 65 2.80 -8.33 -0.50
CA GLY A 65 3.95 -7.63 -1.08
C GLY A 65 5.07 -8.59 -1.47
N GLY A 66 5.37 -9.60 -0.65
CA GLY A 66 6.38 -10.61 -0.99
C GLY A 66 5.91 -11.56 -2.09
N GLY A 67 4.66 -12.03 -2.02
CA GLY A 67 4.10 -12.98 -2.98
C GLY A 67 3.87 -12.41 -4.39
N TYR A 68 3.66 -11.09 -4.50
CA TYR A 68 3.41 -10.41 -5.77
C TYR A 68 4.60 -9.60 -6.28
N GLY A 69 5.80 -9.73 -5.67
CA GLY A 69 7.03 -9.09 -6.18
C GLY A 69 7.15 -7.60 -5.87
N PHE A 70 6.55 -7.13 -4.78
CA PHE A 70 6.67 -5.75 -4.27
C PHE A 70 7.44 -5.73 -2.93
N PRO A 71 8.77 -5.96 -2.93
CA PRO A 71 9.55 -6.06 -1.70
C PRO A 71 9.50 -4.81 -0.81
N MET A 72 9.27 -3.64 -1.42
CA MET A 72 9.12 -2.38 -0.67
C MET A 72 7.87 -2.38 0.22
N ILE A 73 6.74 -2.93 -0.26
CA ILE A 73 5.51 -3.08 0.54
C ILE A 73 5.81 -3.94 1.77
N THR A 74 6.45 -5.09 1.57
CA THR A 74 6.85 -6.01 2.65
C THR A 74 7.71 -5.32 3.70
N ARG A 75 8.68 -4.51 3.26
CA ARG A 75 9.58 -3.76 4.14
C ARG A 75 8.84 -2.72 4.97
N MET A 76 7.99 -1.91 4.34
CA MET A 76 7.24 -0.84 5.02
C MET A 76 6.23 -1.42 6.01
N ALA A 77 5.45 -2.42 5.59
CA ALA A 77 4.50 -3.10 6.46
C ALA A 77 5.20 -3.76 7.67
N SER A 78 6.37 -4.37 7.47
CA SER A 78 7.19 -4.89 8.57
C SER A 78 7.65 -3.80 9.55
N GLY A 79 7.93 -2.59 9.05
CA GLY A 79 8.28 -1.43 9.88
C GLY A 79 7.10 -1.00 10.76
N ILE A 80 5.90 -0.98 10.19
CA ILE A 80 4.65 -0.69 10.90
C ILE A 80 4.35 -1.77 11.95
N GLU A 81 4.40 -3.06 11.59
CA GLU A 81 4.19 -4.17 12.54
C GLU A 81 5.11 -4.11 13.77
N LYS A 82 6.37 -3.73 13.57
CA LYS A 82 7.34 -3.63 14.67
C LYS A 82 6.92 -2.60 15.72
N LYS A 83 6.21 -1.53 15.34
CA LYS A 83 5.72 -0.50 16.27
C LYS A 83 4.61 -1.02 17.19
N PHE A 84 3.96 -2.13 16.81
CA PHE A 84 2.88 -2.76 17.59
C PHE A 84 3.34 -3.86 18.54
N ARG A 85 4.62 -4.25 18.53
CA ARG A 85 5.17 -5.26 19.45
C ARG A 85 5.08 -4.86 20.92
N VAL A 86 5.03 -3.56 21.20
CA VAL A 86 4.89 -3.03 22.56
C VAL A 86 3.49 -2.45 22.70
N PRO A 87 2.69 -2.86 23.71
CA PRO A 87 1.40 -2.26 23.97
C PRO A 87 1.58 -0.79 24.37
N LYS A 88 0.96 0.11 23.61
CA LYS A 88 0.96 1.57 23.86
C LYS A 88 -0.47 2.08 23.87
N LYS A 89 -0.71 3.09 24.71
CA LYS A 89 -2.01 3.77 24.86
C LYS A 89 -2.34 4.64 23.63
N GLU A 90 -1.33 5.19 22.98
CA GLU A 90 -1.47 6.10 21.82
C GLU A 90 -0.63 5.58 20.65
N TRP A 91 -1.19 4.64 19.88
CA TRP A 91 -0.48 4.01 18.77
C TRP A 91 -0.60 4.80 17.45
N LYS A 92 -1.66 5.58 17.26
CA LYS A 92 -1.94 6.31 16.02
C LYS A 92 -0.82 7.28 15.66
N HIS A 93 -0.39 8.12 16.61
CA HIS A 93 0.65 9.12 16.38
C HIS A 93 1.97 8.49 15.90
N GLU A 94 2.32 7.33 16.45
CA GLU A 94 3.56 6.62 16.12
C GLU A 94 3.57 6.05 14.70
N VAL A 95 2.41 5.66 14.19
CA VAL A 95 2.30 4.99 12.89
C VAL A 95 1.73 5.89 11.80
N GLN A 96 1.14 7.05 12.13
CA GLN A 96 0.48 7.97 11.19
C GLN A 96 1.35 8.26 9.97
N LYS A 97 2.56 8.78 10.18
CA LYS A 97 3.50 9.05 9.08
C LYS A 97 3.84 7.80 8.27
N ASN A 98 3.98 6.65 8.93
CA ASN A 98 4.30 5.39 8.24
C ASN A 98 3.12 4.92 7.40
N LEU A 99 1.89 5.14 7.87
CA LEU A 99 0.67 4.84 7.14
C LEU A 99 0.54 5.75 5.91
N GLU A 100 0.79 7.05 6.06
CA GLU A 100 0.77 8.01 4.94
C GLU A 100 1.80 7.62 3.86
N ASP A 101 3.05 7.34 4.27
CA ASP A 101 4.10 6.88 3.35
C ASP A 101 3.71 5.55 2.68
N PHE A 102 3.06 4.65 3.42
CA PHE A 102 2.64 3.34 2.93
C PHE A 102 1.49 3.45 1.93
N ILE A 103 0.46 4.25 2.21
CA ILE A 103 -0.64 4.52 1.27
C ILE A 103 -0.10 5.18 0.00
N SER A 104 0.77 6.18 0.15
CA SER A 104 1.44 6.83 -0.98
C SER A 104 2.21 5.83 -1.85
N THR A 105 2.84 4.82 -1.25
CA THR A 105 3.48 3.71 -1.96
C THR A 105 2.47 2.82 -2.69
N LEU A 106 1.36 2.46 -2.03
CA LEU A 106 0.32 1.63 -2.62
C LEU A 106 -0.41 2.32 -3.78
N HIS A 107 -0.47 3.65 -3.82
CA HIS A 107 -0.98 4.38 -4.98
C HIS A 107 -0.03 4.36 -6.18
N ARG A 108 1.24 4.03 -5.98
CA ARG A 108 2.27 4.05 -7.02
C ARG A 108 2.57 2.70 -7.63
N ILE A 109 1.90 1.62 -7.20
CA ILE A 109 2.14 0.28 -7.77
C ILE A 109 1.32 0.06 -9.03
N HIS A 110 1.96 -0.46 -10.08
CA HIS A 110 1.36 -0.68 -11.40
C HIS A 110 1.72 -2.05 -11.96
N ALA A 111 0.85 -2.61 -12.80
CA ALA A 111 0.97 -3.95 -13.37
C ALA A 111 1.66 -3.99 -14.74
N GLY A 112 2.10 -2.85 -15.28
CA GLY A 112 2.77 -2.82 -16.58
C GLY A 112 3.62 -1.59 -16.76
N LYS A 113 4.76 -1.73 -17.45
CA LYS A 113 5.65 -0.63 -17.85
C LYS A 113 5.03 0.30 -18.91
N ASP A 114 3.83 -0.03 -19.37
CA ASP A 114 3.06 0.75 -20.33
C ASP A 114 2.36 1.91 -19.59
N ILE A 115 3.15 2.88 -19.17
CA ILE A 115 2.66 4.24 -18.93
C ILE A 115 2.53 4.87 -20.32
N SER A 116 1.72 4.26 -21.19
CA SER A 116 1.46 4.85 -22.49
C SER A 116 0.72 6.15 -22.26
N GLU A 117 1.35 7.20 -22.76
CA GLU A 117 0.76 8.50 -23.02
C GLU A 117 -0.67 8.30 -23.52
N ASP A 118 -1.59 8.98 -22.82
CA ASP A 118 -2.88 9.43 -23.30
C ASP A 118 -2.97 9.40 -24.85
N THR A 119 -3.84 8.55 -25.38
CA THR A 119 -4.40 8.70 -26.74
C THR A 119 -5.91 8.74 -26.60
#